data_AF-A0A6A4HMC0-F1
#
_entry.id   AF-A0A6A4HMC0-F1
#
_cell.length_a   1.000
_cell.length_b   1.000
_cell.length_c   1.000
_cell.angle_alpha   90.00
_cell.angle_beta   90.00
_cell.angle_gamma   90.00
#
_symmetry.space_group_name_H-M   'P 1'
#
loop_
_entity.id
_entity.type
_entity.pdbx_description
1 polymer ?
#
loop_
_entity_poly.entity_id
_entity_poly.type
_entity_poly.pdbx_seq_one_letter_code
_entity_poly.pdbx_strand_id
1 'polypeptide(L)'
;LAKDIGIPGFGSGITQMQFANTLALLGLCDLPSCDTMAKIFRANKCMGAFEGLQRLGLQVNAQSAETHVQAAFQCVYDALDHLLVATEKNDWLCFNAIFVEHLLCKVSRW
;
A
#
# COMPACT_ATOMS: atom_id res chain seq x y z
N LEU A 1 14.19 -1.96 2.79
CA LEU A 1 15.07 -1.86 1.61
C LEU A 1 14.85 -0.48 1.00
N ALA A 2 15.64 0.51 1.40
CA ALA A 2 15.66 1.83 0.76
C ALA A 2 17.12 2.16 0.48
N LYS A 3 17.72 1.43 -0.47
CA LYS A 3 18.94 1.87 -1.13
C LYS A 3 18.47 2.70 -2.32
N ASP A 4 19.01 3.92 -2.42
CA ASP A 4 18.80 4.76 -3.58
C ASP A 4 19.28 3.98 -4.82
N ILE A 5 18.38 3.78 -5.77
CA ILE A 5 18.60 2.87 -6.92
C ILE A 5 19.45 3.58 -7.98
N GLY A 6 19.72 4.88 -7.82
CA GLY A 6 20.57 5.66 -8.72
C GLY A 6 20.00 5.80 -10.13
N ILE A 7 18.70 5.56 -10.31
CA ILE A 7 18.02 5.69 -11.60
C ILE A 7 17.44 7.12 -11.67
N PRO A 8 17.92 7.98 -12.58
CA PRO A 8 17.39 9.33 -12.73
C PRO A 8 15.87 9.30 -12.95
N GLY A 9 15.11 10.04 -12.11
CA GLY A 9 13.63 10.03 -12.08
C GLY A 9 13.02 9.24 -10.92
N PHE A 10 13.74 8.27 -10.33
CA PHE A 10 13.38 7.65 -9.05
C PHE A 10 13.83 8.54 -7.89
N GLY A 11 13.02 9.54 -7.57
CA GLY A 11 13.32 10.55 -6.55
C GLY A 11 12.56 11.86 -6.76
N SER A 12 12.06 12.08 -7.98
CA SER A 12 11.23 13.23 -8.34
C SER A 12 10.11 12.79 -9.30
N GLY A 13 8.99 12.29 -8.76
CA GLY A 13 7.74 12.11 -9.51
C GLY A 13 7.11 10.72 -9.39
N ILE A 14 7.91 9.64 -9.47
CA ILE A 14 7.43 8.25 -9.35
C ILE A 14 8.03 7.63 -8.08
N THR A 15 7.17 7.21 -7.15
CA THR A 15 7.62 6.45 -5.98
C THR A 15 7.99 5.02 -6.38
N GLN A 16 8.88 4.38 -5.63
CA GLN A 16 9.26 2.97 -5.86
C GLN A 16 8.03 2.04 -5.89
N MET A 17 7.00 2.34 -5.08
CA MET A 17 5.75 1.60 -5.05
C MET A 17 4.89 1.84 -6.29
N GLN A 18 4.84 3.07 -6.83
CA GLN A 18 4.19 3.34 -8.11
C GLN A 18 4.87 2.60 -9.26
N PHE A 19 6.20 2.54 -9.26
CA PHE A 19 6.93 1.76 -10.24
C PHE A 19 6.65 0.26 -10.13
N ALA A 20 6.70 -0.29 -8.90
CA ALA A 20 6.36 -1.68 -8.65
C ALA A 20 4.92 -2.01 -9.12
N ASN A 21 3.97 -1.10 -8.89
CA ASN A 21 2.61 -1.24 -9.39
C ASN A 21 2.58 -1.29 -10.93
N THR A 22 3.30 -0.40 -11.61
CA THR A 22 3.38 -0.40 -13.07
C THR A 22 3.97 -1.69 -13.63
N LEU A 23 5.07 -2.21 -13.03
CA LEU A 23 5.65 -3.47 -13.47
C LEU A 23 4.65 -4.64 -13.31
N ALA A 24 3.91 -4.66 -12.21
CA ALA A 24 2.91 -5.69 -11.97
C ALA A 24 1.73 -5.59 -12.93
N LEU A 25 1.24 -4.37 -13.21
CA LEU A 25 0.17 -4.13 -14.18
C LEU A 25 0.58 -4.47 -15.63
N LEU A 26 1.87 -4.35 -15.95
CA LEU A 26 2.43 -4.81 -17.23
C LEU A 26 2.67 -6.33 -17.30
N GLY A 27 2.39 -7.06 -16.22
CA GLY A 27 2.61 -8.52 -16.14
C GLY A 27 4.08 -8.93 -16.05
N LEU A 28 4.98 -8.00 -15.70
CA LEU A 28 6.42 -8.27 -15.56
C LEU A 28 6.77 -8.88 -14.20
N CYS A 29 5.89 -8.72 -13.20
CA CYS A 29 5.98 -9.36 -11.91
C CYS A 29 4.60 -9.57 -11.30
N ASP A 30 4.50 -10.43 -10.28
CA ASP A 30 3.24 -10.66 -9.58
C ASP A 30 2.87 -9.47 -8.68
N LEU A 31 1.56 -9.22 -8.55
CA LEU A 31 1.04 -8.27 -7.57
C LEU A 31 1.31 -8.77 -6.15
N PRO A 32 1.75 -7.89 -5.23
CA PRO A 32 1.96 -8.30 -3.85
C PRO A 32 0.63 -8.57 -3.15
N SER A 33 0.60 -9.62 -2.34
CA SER A 33 -0.52 -9.87 -1.42
C SER A 33 -0.54 -8.83 -0.29
N CYS A 34 -1.69 -8.69 0.37
CA CYS A 34 -1.81 -7.89 1.60
C CYS A 34 -0.78 -8.29 2.66
N ASP A 35 -0.49 -9.59 2.81
CA ASP A 35 0.53 -10.12 3.72
C ASP A 35 1.93 -9.60 3.35
N THR A 36 2.23 -9.59 2.06
CA THR A 36 3.51 -9.10 1.53
C THR A 36 3.64 -7.60 1.79
N MET A 37 2.56 -6.85 1.55
CA MET A 37 2.51 -5.42 1.80
C MET A 37 2.65 -5.09 3.29
N ALA A 38 1.97 -5.83 4.17
CA ALA A 38 2.09 -5.66 5.62
C ALA A 38 3.52 -5.88 6.13
N LYS A 39 4.23 -6.89 5.59
CA LYS A 39 5.65 -7.12 5.86
C LYS A 39 6.51 -5.93 5.42
N ILE A 40 6.22 -5.37 4.23
CA ILE A 40 6.91 -4.18 3.71
C ILE A 40 6.67 -2.97 4.62
N PHE A 41 5.45 -2.73 5.10
CA PHE A 41 5.14 -1.60 5.99
C PHE A 41 5.84 -1.73 7.33
N ARG A 42 5.82 -2.92 7.91
CA ARG A 42 6.47 -3.17 9.20
C ARG A 42 7.98 -2.99 9.11
N ALA A 43 8.59 -3.44 8.00
CA ALA A 43 10.01 -3.23 7.74
C ALA A 43 10.36 -1.75 7.51
N ASN A 44 9.42 -0.94 7.04
CA ASN A 44 9.60 0.48 6.74
C ASN A 44 8.62 1.33 7.57
N LYS A 45 8.89 1.43 8.88
CA LYS A 45 8.01 2.09 9.88
C LYS A 45 7.64 3.56 9.60
N CYS A 46 8.26 4.20 8.61
CA CYS A 46 8.00 5.59 8.22
C CYS A 46 7.15 5.71 6.95
N MET A 47 6.45 4.64 6.53
CA MET A 47 5.53 4.71 5.40
C MET A 47 4.22 5.39 5.83
N GLY A 48 3.75 6.35 5.03
CA GLY A 48 2.51 7.08 5.28
C GLY A 48 1.28 6.17 5.38
N ALA A 49 1.32 4.97 4.78
CA ALA A 49 0.27 3.98 4.91
C ALA A 49 0.04 3.53 6.36
N PHE A 50 1.11 3.42 7.15
CA PHE A 50 1.02 3.05 8.57
C PHE A 50 0.32 4.14 9.38
N GLU A 51 0.70 5.40 9.17
CA GLU A 51 0.02 6.55 9.76
C GLU A 51 -1.44 6.65 9.28
N GLY A 52 -1.69 6.34 8.00
CA GLY A 52 -3.04 6.30 7.42
C GLY A 52 -3.96 5.34 8.17
N LEU A 53 -3.49 4.13 8.52
CA LEU A 53 -4.27 3.18 9.34
C LEU A 53 -4.64 3.79 10.71
N GLN A 54 -3.69 4.49 11.35
CA GLN A 54 -3.93 5.15 12.64
C GLN A 54 -4.95 6.27 12.52
N ARG A 55 -4.88 7.08 11.45
CA ARG A 55 -5.85 8.17 11.19
C ARG A 55 -7.26 7.67 10.88
N LEU A 56 -7.39 6.47 10.31
CA LEU A 56 -8.68 5.80 10.16
C LEU A 56 -9.24 5.26 11.48
N GLY A 57 -8.52 5.40 12.60
CA GLY A 57 -8.94 4.97 13.94
C GLY A 57 -8.55 3.53 14.28
N LEU A 58 -7.81 2.84 13.41
CA LEU A 58 -7.32 1.48 13.68
C LEU A 58 -6.21 1.52 14.73
N GLN A 59 -6.27 0.61 15.70
CA GLN A 59 -5.39 0.58 16.87
C GLN A 59 -4.04 -0.08 16.55
N VAL A 60 -3.30 0.50 15.60
CA VAL A 60 -1.98 0.02 15.16
C VAL A 60 -0.90 0.97 15.68
N ASN A 61 0.19 0.44 16.23
CA ASN A 61 1.32 1.22 16.73
C ASN A 61 2.67 0.55 16.42
N ALA A 62 3.77 1.27 16.62
CA ALA A 62 5.12 0.79 16.25
C ALA A 62 5.55 -0.49 17.00
N GLN A 63 4.85 -0.86 18.07
CA GLN A 63 5.03 -2.06 18.89
C GLN A 63 4.07 -3.19 18.50
N SER A 64 3.12 -2.94 17.60
CA SER A 64 2.12 -3.92 17.18
C SER A 64 2.79 -5.09 16.47
N ALA A 65 2.27 -6.28 16.74
CA ALA A 65 2.68 -7.50 16.05
C ALA A 65 2.36 -7.38 14.55
N GLU A 66 3.14 -8.07 13.73
CA GLU A 66 2.96 -8.10 12.27
C GLU A 66 1.55 -8.54 11.87
N THR A 67 1.03 -9.55 12.56
CA THR A 67 -0.33 -10.06 12.37
C THR A 67 -1.41 -9.00 12.61
N HIS A 68 -1.17 -8.06 13.53
CA HIS A 68 -2.12 -6.98 13.81
C HIS A 68 -2.09 -5.92 12.70
N VAL A 69 -0.90 -5.55 12.21
CA VAL A 69 -0.75 -4.63 11.07
C VAL A 69 -1.38 -5.24 9.81
N GLN A 70 -1.14 -6.53 9.59
CA GLN A 70 -1.72 -7.29 8.48
C GLN A 70 -3.25 -7.31 8.57
N ALA A 71 -3.81 -7.67 9.72
CA ALA A 71 -5.26 -7.67 9.92
C ALA A 71 -5.87 -6.29 9.70
N ALA A 72 -5.25 -5.23 10.21
CA ALA A 72 -5.72 -3.86 10.03
C ALA A 72 -5.70 -3.45 8.55
N PHE A 73 -4.62 -3.76 7.83
CA PHE A 73 -4.53 -3.49 6.40
C PHE A 73 -5.53 -4.31 5.58
N GLN A 74 -5.68 -5.61 5.91
CA GLN A 74 -6.65 -6.50 5.28
C GLN A 74 -8.08 -6.00 5.50
N CYS A 75 -8.43 -5.52 6.70
CA CYS A 75 -9.75 -4.93 6.95
C CYS A 75 -10.04 -3.74 6.03
N VAL A 76 -9.06 -2.86 5.79
CA VAL A 76 -9.23 -1.73 4.86
C VAL A 76 -9.36 -2.23 3.43
N TYR A 77 -8.53 -3.20 3.03
CA TYR A 77 -8.61 -3.83 1.72
C TYR A 77 -9.99 -4.43 1.47
N ASP A 78 -10.46 -5.28 2.38
CA ASP A 78 -11.76 -5.97 2.26
C ASP A 78 -12.92 -4.99 2.29
N ALA A 79 -12.84 -3.93 3.11
CA ALA A 79 -13.87 -2.88 3.11
C ALA A 79 -13.96 -2.18 1.76
N LEU A 80 -12.82 -1.81 1.16
CA LEU A 80 -12.80 -1.19 -0.16
C LEU A 80 -13.24 -2.17 -1.25
N ASP A 81 -12.84 -3.43 -1.14
CA ASP A 81 -13.28 -4.48 -2.06
C ASP A 81 -14.81 -4.67 -1.98
N HIS A 82 -15.40 -4.62 -0.79
CA HIS A 82 -16.85 -4.70 -0.66
C HIS A 82 -17.60 -3.44 -1.13
N LEU A 83 -16.99 -2.26 -1.02
CA LEU A 83 -17.65 -0.99 -1.34
C LEU A 83 -17.54 -0.60 -2.82
N LEU A 84 -16.43 -0.96 -3.49
CA LEU A 84 -16.21 -0.61 -4.89
C LEU A 84 -16.96 -1.58 -5.82
N VAL A 85 -17.54 -1.06 -6.89
CA VAL A 85 -18.12 -1.92 -7.94
C VAL A 85 -17.04 -2.44 -8.89
N ALA A 86 -17.32 -3.53 -9.61
CA ALA A 86 -16.34 -4.20 -10.47
C ALA A 86 -15.68 -3.28 -11.51
N THR A 87 -16.45 -2.36 -12.10
CA THR A 87 -15.95 -1.35 -13.05
C THR A 87 -14.93 -0.42 -12.40
N GLU A 88 -15.22 0.07 -11.19
CA GLU A 88 -14.29 0.95 -10.47
C GLU A 88 -12.99 0.21 -10.13
N LYS A 89 -13.11 -1.03 -9.66
CA LYS A 89 -11.96 -1.86 -9.32
C LYS A 89 -11.06 -2.13 -10.52
N ASN A 90 -11.63 -2.60 -11.62
CA ASN A 90 -10.85 -3.14 -12.73
C ASN A 90 -10.48 -2.07 -13.76
N ASP A 91 -11.43 -1.19 -14.10
CA ASP A 91 -11.29 -0.31 -15.25
C ASP A 91 -10.71 1.05 -14.86
N TRP A 92 -10.93 1.51 -13.62
CA TRP A 92 -10.58 2.87 -13.20
C TRP A 92 -9.42 2.92 -12.22
N LEU A 93 -9.43 2.06 -11.21
CA LEU A 93 -8.51 2.16 -10.07
C LEU A 93 -7.38 1.14 -10.13
N CYS A 94 -7.51 0.10 -10.96
CA CYS A 94 -6.63 -1.07 -10.93
C CYS A 94 -6.45 -1.59 -9.49
N PHE A 95 -7.56 -1.81 -8.80
CA PHE A 95 -7.63 -2.08 -7.37
C PHE A 95 -6.76 -3.29 -6.97
N ASN A 96 -5.79 -3.04 -6.09
CA ASN A 96 -4.87 -4.03 -5.57
C ASN A 96 -4.25 -3.56 -4.25
N ALA A 97 -3.39 -4.37 -3.63
CA ALA A 97 -2.80 -4.03 -2.34
C ALA A 97 -1.88 -2.78 -2.40
N ILE A 98 -1.23 -2.50 -3.53
CA ILE A 98 -0.45 -1.26 -3.71
C ILE A 98 -1.36 -0.04 -3.83
N PHE A 99 -2.53 -0.18 -4.48
CA PHE A 99 -3.53 0.89 -4.50
C PHE A 99 -3.96 1.29 -3.08
N VAL A 100 -4.27 0.32 -2.22
CA VAL A 100 -4.70 0.59 -0.82
C VAL A 100 -3.57 1.25 -0.02
N GLU A 101 -2.33 0.81 -0.21
CA GLU A 101 -1.15 1.48 0.37
C GLU A 101 -1.07 2.96 -0.02
N HIS A 102 -1.18 3.26 -1.31
CA HIS A 102 -1.13 4.63 -1.79
C HIS A 102 -2.29 5.48 -1.26
N LEU A 103 -3.49 4.90 -1.20
CA LEU A 103 -4.67 5.57 -0.61
C LEU A 103 -4.39 5.96 0.85
N LEU A 104 -3.91 5.02 1.66
CA LEU A 104 -3.58 5.27 3.07
C LEU A 104 -2.48 6.33 3.22
N CYS A 105 -1.46 6.29 2.35
CA CYS A 105 -0.42 7.33 2.25
C CYS A 105 -0.95 8.72 1.89
N LYS A 106 -2.14 8.82 1.29
CA LYS A 106 -2.83 10.10 1.05
C LYS A 106 -3.69 10.49 2.23
N VAL A 107 -4.40 9.56 2.85
CA VAL A 107 -5.17 9.81 4.09
C VAL A 107 -4.29 10.43 5.17
N SER A 108 -3.02 10.01 5.28
CA SER A 108 -2.07 10.62 6.22
C SER A 108 -1.66 12.08 5.90
N ARG A 109 -2.02 12.60 4.72
CA ARG A 109 -1.67 13.97 4.29
C ARG A 109 -2.84 14.95 4.36
N TRP A 110 -4.06 14.46 4.57
CA TRP A 110 -5.27 15.26 4.80
C TRP A 110 -5.48 15.45 6.30
#